data_AF-A0A093FI50-F1
#
_entry.id   AF-A0A093FI50-F1
#
_cell.length_a   1.000
_cell.length_b   1.000
_cell.length_c   1.000
_cell.angle_alpha   90.00
_cell.angle_beta   90.00
_cell.angle_gamma   90.00
#
_symmetry.space_group_name_H-M   'P 1'
#
loop_
_entity.id
_entity.type
_entity.pdbx_description
1 polymer ?
#
loop_
_entity_poly.entity_id
_entity_poly.type
_entity_poly.pdbx_seq_one_letter_code
_entity_poly.pdbx_strand_id
1 'polypeptide(L)'
;FIQMLRSAKKRDVLQLLRRAPEEMLPFVVEAAVAAQSVASLAALSDFLDFGKKPKSLLEKFLYAAAFSPRPSGELLRLVLDKLDGKQLAPEVQETGIVAVGSLVGKLCQQKLCGLQEVERGVETILVGLRGAEEDSKVVIYLLALGNAALPETIPTLLDYAEEGPTIVATAATSALQRFPTRHISVEVKRAMRRIFHEKRKSYEKTCRLAAAEILLDNEPSPMDVINILLAANELETEMATFLLLKVQNSLRADHHPARKIMKDIMRDPRINNYNFFSKAGISSSFSGPLTVTQDLLSTFGLDLLFLEGGFLRKSVSDFSLLSHGQRLRAAQVTIEAQGMESMLGENFLEGEEEPELMAGMSAIFFDVQLRPIVFFQGYTDLMAKVLLSSGEPTSVVKGNLLLMDHHQVIPLQSGLQVAIKLQGGLGLDISADMDLSIWEQELKTSINARGSLAIDFQAELDAPFLQATVRSQTEVETSIHFDTILRFSGSPVLMCLQLKEEQVPYR
;
A
#
# COMPACT_ATOMS: atom_id res chain seq x y z
N PHE A 1 -22.70 -11.62 -12.07
CA PHE A 1 -22.92 -10.34 -12.77
C PHE A 1 -21.82 -10.04 -13.80
N ILE A 2 -20.54 -10.06 -13.42
CA ILE A 2 -19.38 -9.83 -14.32
C ILE A 2 -19.44 -10.68 -15.60
N GLN A 3 -19.74 -11.98 -15.50
CA GLN A 3 -19.87 -12.87 -16.66
C GLN A 3 -20.94 -12.39 -17.67
N MET A 4 -22.04 -11.81 -17.20
CA MET A 4 -23.07 -11.25 -18.09
C MET A 4 -22.55 -10.00 -18.81
N LEU A 5 -21.77 -9.16 -18.13
CA LEU A 5 -21.17 -7.97 -18.73
C LEU A 5 -20.10 -8.31 -19.77
N ARG A 6 -19.41 -9.46 -19.63
CA ARG A 6 -18.45 -9.94 -20.63
C ARG A 6 -19.08 -10.25 -21.99
N SER A 7 -20.31 -10.75 -22.00
CA SER A 7 -21.06 -11.08 -23.22
C SER A 7 -22.03 -9.99 -23.68
N ALA A 8 -22.27 -8.97 -22.84
CA ALA A 8 -23.20 -7.89 -23.14
C ALA A 8 -22.68 -6.95 -24.25
N LYS A 9 -23.61 -6.35 -25.00
CA LYS A 9 -23.28 -5.34 -26.01
C LYS A 9 -23.10 -3.97 -25.35
N LYS A 10 -22.32 -3.10 -25.99
CA LYS A 10 -22.06 -1.71 -25.52
C LYS A 10 -23.34 -0.97 -25.14
N ARG A 11 -24.37 -1.05 -25.99
CA ARG A 11 -25.67 -0.38 -25.78
C ARG A 11 -26.32 -0.81 -24.46
N ASP A 12 -26.30 -2.10 -24.15
CA ASP A 12 -26.97 -2.67 -22.98
C ASP A 12 -26.24 -2.27 -21.70
N VAL A 13 -24.90 -2.33 -21.72
CA VAL A 13 -24.06 -1.86 -20.59
C VAL A 13 -24.24 -0.36 -20.35
N LEU A 14 -24.27 0.46 -21.41
CA LEU A 14 -24.47 1.90 -21.29
C LEU A 14 -25.86 2.26 -20.75
N GLN A 15 -26.89 1.51 -21.17
CA GLN A 15 -28.25 1.68 -20.65
C GLN A 15 -28.34 1.31 -19.18
N LEU A 16 -27.63 0.26 -18.75
CA LEU A 16 -27.53 -0.15 -17.35
C LEU A 16 -26.87 0.94 -16.50
N LEU A 17 -25.72 1.47 -16.93
CA LEU A 17 -25.01 2.55 -16.25
C LEU A 17 -25.85 3.83 -16.12
N ARG A 18 -26.69 4.15 -17.11
CA ARG A 18 -27.55 5.34 -17.09
C ARG A 18 -28.80 5.19 -16.23
N ARG A 19 -29.28 3.96 -16.03
CA ARG A 19 -30.53 3.67 -15.31
C ARG A 19 -30.31 3.15 -13.89
N ALA A 20 -29.09 2.76 -13.54
CA ALA A 20 -28.76 2.31 -12.21
C ALA A 20 -29.06 3.41 -11.18
N PRO A 21 -29.70 3.07 -10.04
CA PRO A 21 -29.82 3.98 -8.91
C PRO A 21 -28.45 4.47 -8.42
N GLU A 22 -28.39 5.68 -7.87
CA GLU A 22 -27.13 6.31 -7.46
C GLU A 22 -26.32 5.44 -6.49
N GLU A 23 -26.99 4.76 -5.56
CA GLU A 23 -26.37 3.85 -4.59
C GLU A 23 -25.73 2.61 -5.23
N MET A 24 -26.32 2.09 -6.31
CA MET A 24 -25.80 0.91 -7.03
C MET A 24 -24.79 1.28 -8.12
N LEU A 25 -24.71 2.56 -8.48
CA LEU A 25 -23.87 2.99 -9.59
C LEU A 25 -22.38 2.67 -9.41
N PRO A 26 -21.76 2.85 -8.21
CA PRO A 26 -20.38 2.42 -7.97
C PRO A 26 -20.16 0.93 -8.25
N PHE A 27 -21.06 0.06 -7.78
CA PHE A 27 -20.98 -1.38 -8.00
C PHE A 27 -21.05 -1.74 -9.49
N VAL A 28 -21.94 -1.11 -10.25
CA VAL A 28 -22.05 -1.38 -11.70
C VAL A 28 -20.79 -0.93 -12.44
N VAL A 29 -20.19 0.18 -12.03
CA VAL A 29 -18.91 0.66 -12.58
C VAL A 29 -17.77 -0.32 -12.26
N GLU A 30 -17.62 -0.73 -11.00
CA GLU A 30 -16.64 -1.73 -10.56
C GLU A 30 -16.78 -3.03 -11.37
N ALA A 31 -18.00 -3.54 -11.51
CA ALA A 31 -18.28 -4.76 -12.26
C ALA A 31 -17.99 -4.62 -13.78
N ALA A 32 -18.27 -3.44 -14.37
CA ALA A 32 -17.97 -3.18 -15.78
C ALA A 32 -16.47 -3.07 -16.03
N VAL A 33 -15.70 -2.51 -15.10
CA VAL A 33 -14.23 -2.52 -15.14
C VAL A 33 -13.71 -3.94 -15.02
N ALA A 34 -14.20 -4.71 -14.04
CA ALA A 34 -13.82 -6.10 -13.82
C ALA A 34 -14.17 -7.05 -14.99
N ALA A 35 -15.19 -6.70 -15.79
CA ALA A 35 -15.55 -7.46 -16.99
C ALA A 35 -14.47 -7.38 -18.07
N GLN A 36 -13.79 -6.23 -18.21
CA GLN A 36 -12.71 -5.98 -19.17
C GLN A 36 -13.04 -6.31 -20.65
N SER A 37 -14.33 -6.37 -21.01
CA SER A 37 -14.72 -6.57 -22.41
C SER A 37 -14.65 -5.25 -23.18
N VAL A 38 -14.37 -5.33 -24.48
CA VAL A 38 -14.35 -4.16 -25.38
C VAL A 38 -15.66 -3.37 -25.28
N ALA A 39 -16.79 -4.08 -25.16
CA ALA A 39 -18.11 -3.47 -25.02
C ALA A 39 -18.29 -2.74 -23.68
N SER A 40 -17.82 -3.33 -22.57
CA SER A 40 -17.89 -2.72 -21.24
C SER A 40 -16.99 -1.50 -21.14
N LEU A 41 -15.75 -1.57 -21.62
CA LEU A 41 -14.81 -0.46 -21.62
C LEU A 41 -15.30 0.69 -22.51
N ALA A 42 -15.82 0.38 -23.70
CA ALA A 42 -16.41 1.41 -24.57
C ALA A 42 -17.65 2.07 -23.96
N ALA A 43 -18.49 1.33 -23.23
CA ALA A 43 -19.63 1.89 -22.52
C ALA A 43 -19.19 2.78 -21.35
N LEU A 44 -18.16 2.38 -20.60
CA LEU A 44 -17.57 3.20 -19.55
C LEU A 44 -16.97 4.48 -20.11
N SER A 45 -16.29 4.43 -21.25
CA SER A 45 -15.73 5.62 -21.91
C SER A 45 -16.82 6.64 -22.24
N ASP A 46 -17.96 6.19 -22.78
CA ASP A 46 -19.09 7.07 -23.10
C ASP A 46 -19.79 7.61 -21.85
N PHE A 47 -19.78 6.87 -20.74
CA PHE A 47 -20.52 7.19 -19.53
C PHE A 47 -19.74 8.10 -18.55
N LEU A 48 -18.43 7.88 -18.42
CA LEU A 48 -17.57 8.56 -17.46
C LEU A 48 -17.07 9.87 -18.07
N ASP A 49 -17.75 10.97 -17.77
CA ASP A 49 -17.28 12.33 -18.04
C ASP A 49 -16.61 12.88 -16.76
N PHE A 50 -15.27 12.94 -16.77
CA PHE A 50 -14.50 13.33 -15.59
C PHE A 50 -14.72 14.80 -15.19
N GLY A 51 -15.26 15.64 -16.09
CA GLY A 51 -15.61 17.03 -15.78
C GLY A 51 -17.01 17.20 -15.17
N LYS A 52 -17.86 16.16 -15.18
CA LYS A 52 -19.27 16.27 -14.73
C LYS A 52 -19.67 15.26 -13.68
N LYS A 53 -19.04 14.09 -13.64
CA LYS A 53 -19.42 13.02 -12.72
C LYS A 53 -18.92 13.30 -11.29
N PRO A 54 -19.62 12.80 -10.26
CA PRO A 54 -19.18 12.95 -8.88
C PRO A 54 -17.77 12.39 -8.68
N LYS A 55 -16.92 13.13 -7.93
CA LYS A 55 -15.54 12.72 -7.63
C LYS A 55 -15.46 11.29 -7.08
N SER A 56 -16.35 10.95 -6.16
CA SER A 56 -16.41 9.61 -5.54
C SER A 56 -16.59 8.49 -6.56
N LEU A 57 -17.42 8.68 -7.59
CA LEU A 57 -17.63 7.69 -8.64
C LEU A 57 -16.38 7.54 -9.53
N LEU A 58 -15.70 8.64 -9.84
CA LEU A 58 -14.48 8.64 -10.63
C LEU A 58 -13.33 7.93 -9.90
N GLU A 59 -13.18 8.19 -8.60
CA GLU A 59 -12.21 7.47 -7.77
C GLU A 59 -12.51 5.97 -7.70
N LYS A 60 -13.79 5.57 -7.57
CA LYS A 60 -14.17 4.15 -7.61
C LYS A 60 -13.78 3.49 -8.93
N PHE A 61 -14.02 4.16 -10.06
CA PHE A 61 -13.57 3.69 -11.36
C PHE A 61 -12.04 3.51 -11.41
N LEU A 62 -11.29 4.51 -10.96
CA LEU A 62 -9.82 4.49 -10.99
C LEU A 62 -9.23 3.42 -10.06
N TYR A 63 -9.78 3.26 -8.85
CA TYR A 63 -9.37 2.17 -7.96
C TYR A 63 -9.71 0.80 -8.55
N ALA A 64 -10.91 0.60 -9.09
CA ALA A 64 -11.27 -0.64 -9.76
C ALA A 64 -10.31 -0.96 -10.93
N ALA A 65 -9.89 0.06 -11.68
CA ALA A 65 -8.89 -0.09 -12.74
C ALA A 65 -7.52 -0.46 -12.16
N ALA A 66 -7.04 0.25 -11.14
CA ALA A 66 -5.76 0.00 -10.48
C ALA A 66 -5.68 -1.41 -9.88
N PHE A 67 -6.78 -1.94 -9.34
CA PHE A 67 -6.85 -3.27 -8.74
C PHE A 67 -7.13 -4.40 -9.74
N SER A 68 -7.43 -4.09 -11.00
CA SER A 68 -7.65 -5.11 -12.04
C SER A 68 -6.50 -6.14 -12.05
N PRO A 69 -6.77 -7.46 -11.99
CA PRO A 69 -5.73 -8.47 -11.82
C PRO A 69 -4.98 -8.73 -13.13
N ARG A 70 -5.67 -8.60 -14.27
CA ARG A 70 -5.12 -8.74 -15.62
C ARG A 70 -5.62 -7.61 -16.51
N PRO A 71 -5.12 -6.37 -16.34
CA PRO A 71 -5.57 -5.23 -17.13
C PRO A 71 -5.28 -5.42 -18.62
N SER A 72 -6.12 -4.86 -19.48
CA SER A 72 -5.90 -4.75 -20.93
C SER A 72 -5.28 -3.41 -21.32
N GLY A 73 -4.61 -3.35 -22.48
CA GLY A 73 -4.13 -2.09 -23.05
C GLY A 73 -5.26 -1.09 -23.31
N GLU A 74 -6.47 -1.57 -23.64
CA GLU A 74 -7.64 -0.73 -23.82
C GLU A 74 -8.09 -0.03 -22.52
N LEU A 75 -7.99 -0.72 -21.37
CA LEU A 75 -8.28 -0.13 -20.06
C LEU A 75 -7.26 0.97 -19.73
N LEU A 76 -5.96 0.72 -19.98
CA LEU A 76 -4.93 1.74 -19.80
C LEU A 76 -5.16 2.95 -20.71
N ARG A 77 -5.43 2.72 -22.00
CA ARG A 77 -5.76 3.79 -22.95
C ARG A 77 -6.95 4.62 -22.47
N LEU A 78 -8.01 3.95 -22.00
CA LEU A 78 -9.20 4.62 -21.50
C LEU A 78 -8.90 5.51 -20.29
N VAL A 79 -8.07 5.04 -19.35
CA VAL A 79 -7.65 5.86 -18.20
C VAL A 79 -6.82 7.06 -18.68
N LEU A 80 -5.82 6.86 -19.54
CA LEU A 80 -4.99 7.94 -20.08
C LEU A 80 -5.81 8.99 -20.83
N ASP A 81 -6.71 8.58 -21.72
CA ASP A 81 -7.56 9.48 -22.50
C ASP A 81 -8.50 10.31 -21.60
N LYS A 82 -8.91 9.77 -20.44
CA LYS A 82 -9.72 10.51 -19.46
C LYS A 82 -8.90 11.48 -18.62
N LEU A 83 -7.62 11.18 -18.39
CA LEU A 83 -6.70 12.04 -17.66
C LEU A 83 -6.17 13.22 -18.49
N ASP A 84 -6.13 13.11 -19.81
CA ASP A 84 -5.77 14.21 -20.72
C ASP A 84 -6.85 15.31 -20.84
N GLY A 85 -7.95 15.20 -20.10
CA GLY A 85 -9.04 16.17 -20.07
C GLY A 85 -8.65 17.50 -19.38
N LYS A 86 -9.10 18.64 -19.94
CA LYS A 86 -8.62 19.99 -19.57
C LYS A 86 -8.99 20.50 -18.16
N GLN A 87 -9.88 19.82 -17.41
CA GLN A 87 -10.31 20.26 -16.07
C GLN A 87 -10.66 19.05 -15.20
N LEU A 88 -9.69 18.59 -14.42
CA LEU A 88 -9.85 17.50 -13.46
C LEU A 88 -9.72 18.04 -12.04
N ALA A 89 -10.50 17.48 -11.12
CA ALA A 89 -10.26 17.72 -9.71
C ALA A 89 -8.89 17.15 -9.33
N PRO A 90 -8.07 17.85 -8.52
CA PRO A 90 -6.71 17.41 -8.16
C PRO A 90 -6.69 15.98 -7.62
N GLU A 91 -7.65 15.63 -6.75
CA GLU A 91 -7.71 14.32 -6.11
C GLU A 91 -7.96 13.19 -7.13
N VAL A 92 -8.79 13.47 -8.15
CA VAL A 92 -9.09 12.51 -9.23
C VAL A 92 -7.87 12.36 -10.15
N GLN A 93 -7.18 13.47 -10.44
CA GLN A 93 -5.95 13.45 -11.24
C GLN A 93 -4.87 12.62 -10.54
N GLU A 94 -4.63 12.86 -9.25
CA GLU A 94 -3.64 12.15 -8.45
C GLU A 94 -3.92 10.65 -8.37
N THR A 95 -5.18 10.26 -8.07
CA THR A 95 -5.59 8.85 -8.10
C THR A 95 -5.42 8.25 -9.48
N GLY A 96 -5.67 9.03 -10.53
CA GLY A 96 -5.47 8.62 -11.91
C GLY A 96 -4.02 8.26 -12.22
N ILE A 97 -3.08 9.14 -11.85
CA ILE A 97 -1.65 8.92 -12.05
C ILE A 97 -1.16 7.68 -11.28
N VAL A 98 -1.59 7.52 -10.03
CA VAL A 98 -1.29 6.34 -9.21
C VAL A 98 -1.85 5.06 -9.85
N ALA A 99 -3.07 5.11 -10.41
CA ALA A 99 -3.69 4.00 -11.13
C ALA A 99 -2.96 3.65 -12.43
N VAL A 100 -2.51 4.64 -13.21
CA VAL A 100 -1.68 4.44 -14.41
C VAL A 100 -0.41 3.65 -14.06
N GLY A 101 0.25 4.00 -12.95
CA GLY A 101 1.42 3.26 -12.46
C GLY A 101 1.12 1.78 -12.24
N SER A 102 0.00 1.45 -11.59
CA SER A 102 -0.40 0.05 -11.34
C SER A 102 -0.70 -0.70 -12.63
N LEU A 103 -1.43 -0.08 -13.55
CA LEU A 103 -1.78 -0.67 -14.85
C LEU A 103 -0.54 -0.97 -15.69
N VAL A 104 0.40 -0.02 -15.77
CA VAL A 104 1.70 -0.17 -16.44
C VAL A 104 2.49 -1.33 -15.83
N GLY A 105 2.65 -1.36 -14.50
CA GLY A 105 3.38 -2.42 -13.81
C GLY A 105 2.80 -3.81 -14.10
N LYS A 106 1.47 -3.95 -14.00
CA LYS A 106 0.76 -5.22 -14.26
C LYS A 106 0.81 -5.64 -15.73
N LEU A 107 0.78 -4.72 -16.69
CA LEU A 107 0.95 -5.04 -18.11
C LEU A 107 2.38 -5.51 -18.40
N CYS A 108 3.39 -4.87 -17.82
CA CYS A 108 4.79 -5.30 -17.96
C CYS A 108 5.03 -6.67 -17.30
N GLN A 109 4.44 -6.95 -16.14
CA GLN A 109 4.47 -8.28 -15.51
C GLN A 109 3.83 -9.37 -16.40
N GLN A 110 2.80 -9.02 -17.17
CA GLN A 110 2.19 -9.88 -18.18
C GLN A 110 2.99 -9.99 -19.49
N LYS A 111 4.22 -9.45 -19.55
CA LYS A 111 5.09 -9.40 -20.74
C LYS A 111 4.53 -8.55 -21.89
N LEU A 112 3.67 -7.58 -21.57
CA LEU A 112 3.07 -6.65 -22.52
C LEU A 112 3.68 -5.24 -22.43
N CYS A 113 4.94 -5.14 -21.99
CA CYS A 113 5.60 -3.85 -21.76
C CYS A 113 5.85 -3.05 -23.04
N GLY A 114 5.97 -3.72 -24.20
CA GLY A 114 6.19 -3.10 -25.51
C GLY A 114 4.90 -2.61 -26.22
N LEU A 115 3.77 -2.52 -25.51
CA LEU A 115 2.56 -1.91 -26.05
C LEU A 115 2.71 -0.38 -26.09
N GLN A 116 2.22 0.26 -27.14
CA GLN A 116 2.27 1.72 -27.29
C GLN A 116 1.56 2.44 -26.15
N GLU A 117 0.46 1.85 -25.64
CA GLU A 117 -0.28 2.37 -24.49
C GLU A 117 0.57 2.38 -23.21
N VAL A 118 1.44 1.38 -23.04
CA VAL A 118 2.34 1.27 -21.89
C VAL A 118 3.45 2.30 -21.99
N GLU A 119 4.06 2.45 -23.16
CA GLU A 119 5.06 3.49 -23.42
C GLU A 119 4.51 4.89 -23.15
N ARG A 120 3.30 5.18 -23.67
CA ARG A 120 2.59 6.43 -23.37
C ARG A 120 2.36 6.61 -21.87
N GLY A 121 1.92 5.57 -21.16
CA GLY A 121 1.69 5.64 -19.72
C GLY A 121 2.96 5.94 -18.92
N VAL A 122 4.08 5.30 -19.27
CA VAL A 122 5.40 5.58 -18.66
C VAL A 122 5.85 7.00 -18.96
N GLU A 123 5.71 7.44 -20.21
CA GLU A 123 6.04 8.80 -20.62
C GLU A 123 5.20 9.84 -19.88
N THR A 124 3.89 9.63 -19.73
CA THR A 124 3.00 10.50 -18.95
C THR A 124 3.50 10.66 -17.50
N ILE A 125 3.91 9.56 -16.85
CA ILE A 125 4.43 9.62 -15.48
C ILE A 125 5.77 10.38 -15.43
N LEU A 126 6.70 10.09 -16.34
CA LEU A 126 8.04 10.70 -16.33
C LEU A 126 8.03 12.17 -16.75
N VAL A 127 7.21 12.56 -17.73
CA VAL A 127 7.02 13.96 -18.14
C VAL A 127 6.34 14.73 -17.01
N GLY A 128 5.32 14.16 -16.39
CA GLY A 128 4.64 14.76 -15.25
C GLY A 128 5.57 14.96 -14.05
N LEU A 129 6.43 13.97 -13.75
CA LEU A 129 7.44 14.06 -12.69
C LEU A 129 8.44 15.21 -12.94
N ARG A 130 8.93 15.37 -14.17
CA ARG A 130 9.86 16.45 -14.54
C ARG A 130 9.23 17.83 -14.56
N GLY A 131 7.92 17.91 -14.84
CA GLY A 131 7.17 19.17 -14.90
C GLY A 131 6.51 19.57 -13.60
N ALA A 132 6.60 18.76 -12.54
CA ALA A 132 6.01 19.07 -11.24
C ALA A 132 6.89 20.04 -10.45
N GLU A 133 6.35 21.23 -10.16
CA GLU A 133 7.01 22.26 -9.34
C GLU A 133 6.76 22.09 -7.84
N GLU A 134 5.59 21.54 -7.46
CA GLU A 134 5.21 21.31 -6.07
C GLU A 134 5.67 19.93 -5.60
N ASP A 135 6.31 19.86 -4.43
CA ASP A 135 6.76 18.61 -3.82
C ASP A 135 5.63 17.58 -3.64
N SER A 136 4.42 18.03 -3.30
CA SER A 136 3.23 17.18 -3.19
C SER A 136 2.90 16.47 -4.50
N LYS A 137 3.02 17.16 -5.64
CA LYS A 137 2.80 16.58 -6.98
C LYS A 137 3.94 15.63 -7.35
N VAL A 138 5.18 15.98 -7.04
CA VAL A 138 6.36 15.11 -7.26
C VAL A 138 6.15 13.78 -6.54
N VAL A 139 5.71 13.80 -5.28
CA VAL A 139 5.41 12.59 -4.49
C VAL A 139 4.41 11.69 -5.21
N ILE A 140 3.32 12.23 -5.77
CA ILE A 140 2.31 11.43 -6.49
C ILE A 140 2.91 10.68 -7.69
N TYR A 141 3.77 11.33 -8.47
CA TYR A 141 4.45 10.66 -9.59
C TYR A 141 5.46 9.59 -9.11
N LEU A 142 6.15 9.83 -7.99
CA LEU A 142 7.03 8.82 -7.38
C LEU A 142 6.23 7.60 -6.89
N LEU A 143 5.05 7.79 -6.31
CA LEU A 143 4.16 6.69 -5.92
C LEU A 143 3.70 5.89 -7.14
N ALA A 144 3.39 6.57 -8.26
CA ALA A 144 3.05 5.91 -9.52
C ALA A 144 4.23 5.11 -10.09
N LEU A 145 5.47 5.63 -10.03
CA LEU A 145 6.67 4.88 -10.38
C LEU A 145 6.88 3.67 -9.47
N GLY A 146 6.60 3.80 -8.18
CA GLY A 146 6.62 2.68 -7.23
C GLY A 146 5.57 1.61 -7.54
N ASN A 147 4.38 2.01 -8.01
CA ASN A 147 3.35 1.08 -8.49
C ASN A 147 3.78 0.37 -9.79
N ALA A 148 4.44 1.09 -10.70
CA ALA A 148 4.91 0.53 -11.97
C ALA A 148 6.09 -0.42 -11.77
N ALA A 149 6.98 -0.13 -10.81
CA ALA A 149 8.15 -0.93 -10.43
C ALA A 149 9.01 -1.36 -11.64
N LEU A 150 9.20 -0.44 -12.58
CA LEU A 150 9.97 -0.66 -13.82
C LEU A 150 11.46 -0.49 -13.57
N PRO A 151 12.32 -1.46 -13.89
CA PRO A 151 13.76 -1.37 -13.62
C PRO A 151 14.43 -0.15 -14.25
N GLU A 152 13.91 0.33 -15.38
CA GLU A 152 14.41 1.48 -16.12
C GLU A 152 14.24 2.80 -15.35
N THR A 153 13.35 2.86 -14.36
CA THR A 153 13.05 4.06 -13.58
C THR A 153 13.89 4.15 -12.29
N ILE A 154 14.65 3.10 -11.96
CA ILE A 154 15.52 3.07 -10.78
C ILE A 154 16.52 4.23 -10.75
N PRO A 155 17.24 4.58 -11.84
CA PRO A 155 18.16 5.72 -11.82
C PRO A 155 17.46 7.01 -11.41
N THR A 156 16.29 7.29 -11.99
CA THR A 156 15.47 8.46 -11.63
C THR A 156 15.07 8.45 -10.15
N LEU A 157 14.63 7.30 -9.63
CA LEU A 157 14.27 7.16 -8.21
C LEU A 157 15.47 7.40 -7.30
N LEU A 158 16.67 6.95 -7.68
CA LEU A 158 17.89 7.18 -6.91
C LEU A 158 18.27 8.66 -6.87
N ASP A 159 18.12 9.38 -7.99
CA ASP A 159 18.40 10.83 -8.04
C ASP A 159 17.49 11.59 -7.07
N TYR A 160 16.17 11.31 -7.09
CA TYR A 160 15.23 11.93 -6.15
C TYR A 160 15.45 11.49 -4.70
N ALA A 161 15.84 10.23 -4.45
CA ALA A 161 16.13 9.73 -3.11
C ALA A 161 17.39 10.37 -2.52
N GLU A 162 18.42 10.64 -3.33
CA GLU A 162 19.68 11.22 -2.86
C GLU A 162 19.65 12.74 -2.79
N GLU A 163 19.07 13.41 -3.79
CA GLU A 163 19.16 14.88 -3.95
C GLU A 163 17.87 15.62 -3.57
N GLY A 164 16.70 14.99 -3.71
CA GLY A 164 15.39 15.64 -3.53
C GLY A 164 15.12 16.16 -2.10
N PRO A 165 14.18 17.12 -1.93
CA PRO A 165 13.72 17.58 -0.62
C PRO A 165 13.26 16.44 0.29
N THR A 166 13.15 16.68 1.60
CA THR A 166 12.85 15.65 2.61
C THR A 166 11.69 14.73 2.22
N ILE A 167 10.50 15.28 1.94
CA ILE A 167 9.31 14.48 1.60
C ILE A 167 9.48 13.69 0.28
N VAL A 168 10.19 14.28 -0.69
CA VAL A 168 10.48 13.69 -2.00
C VAL A 168 11.47 12.53 -1.86
N ALA A 169 12.53 12.71 -1.07
CA ALA A 169 13.53 11.68 -0.80
C ALA A 169 12.92 10.48 -0.05
N THR A 170 12.04 10.74 0.94
CA THR A 170 11.31 9.70 1.66
C THR A 170 10.37 8.93 0.73
N ALA A 171 9.65 9.63 -0.16
CA ALA A 171 8.76 8.99 -1.15
C ALA A 171 9.53 8.15 -2.18
N ALA A 172 10.65 8.65 -2.70
CA ALA A 172 11.49 7.94 -3.66
C ALA A 172 12.14 6.69 -3.02
N THR A 173 12.59 6.79 -1.77
CA THR A 173 13.13 5.65 -1.01
C THR A 173 12.05 4.60 -0.76
N SER A 174 10.85 5.03 -0.38
CA SER A 174 9.70 4.13 -0.19
C SER A 174 9.28 3.46 -1.51
N ALA A 175 9.37 4.15 -2.65
CA ALA A 175 9.13 3.57 -3.96
C ALA A 175 10.19 2.49 -4.31
N LEU A 176 11.46 2.71 -3.99
CA LEU A 176 12.53 1.72 -4.17
C LEU A 176 12.32 0.45 -3.33
N GLN A 177 11.75 0.57 -2.13
CA GLN A 177 11.40 -0.58 -1.27
C GLN A 177 10.37 -1.53 -1.92
N ARG A 178 9.70 -1.09 -2.99
CA ARG A 178 8.68 -1.88 -3.70
C ARG A 178 9.25 -2.75 -4.81
N PHE A 179 10.50 -2.53 -5.19
CA PHE A 179 11.13 -3.32 -6.23
C PHE A 179 11.44 -4.74 -5.73
N PRO A 180 11.21 -5.77 -6.56
CA PRO A 180 11.68 -7.11 -6.27
C PRO A 180 13.20 -7.14 -6.03
N THR A 181 13.66 -8.02 -5.14
CA THR A 181 15.08 -8.13 -4.73
C THR A 181 16.06 -8.23 -5.90
N ARG A 182 15.66 -8.88 -7.01
CA ARG A 182 16.46 -8.98 -8.24
C ARG A 182 16.83 -7.64 -8.89
N HIS A 183 16.09 -6.58 -8.59
CA HIS A 183 16.31 -5.22 -9.11
C HIS A 183 17.02 -4.31 -8.09
N ILE A 184 17.23 -4.76 -6.85
CA ILE A 184 18.00 -4.04 -5.84
C ILE A 184 19.49 -4.30 -6.05
N SER A 185 20.07 -3.58 -7.01
CA SER A 185 21.46 -3.76 -7.43
C SER A 185 22.48 -3.21 -6.40
N VAL A 186 23.77 -3.41 -6.69
CA VAL A 186 24.86 -2.87 -5.89
C VAL A 186 24.82 -1.34 -5.85
N GLU A 187 24.39 -0.70 -6.95
CA GLU A 187 24.20 0.75 -7.06
C GLU A 187 23.12 1.24 -6.09
N VAL A 188 21.96 0.56 -6.06
CA VAL A 188 20.87 0.87 -5.12
C VAL A 188 21.35 0.74 -3.69
N LYS A 189 21.99 -0.40 -3.33
CA LYS A 189 22.55 -0.60 -1.99
C LYS A 189 23.59 0.46 -1.63
N ARG A 190 24.40 0.92 -2.59
CA ARG A 190 25.40 1.98 -2.37
C ARG A 190 24.72 3.32 -2.05
N ALA A 191 23.64 3.67 -2.73
CA ALA A 191 22.85 4.86 -2.41
C ALA A 191 22.19 4.74 -1.03
N MET A 192 21.55 3.61 -0.72
CA MET A 192 20.92 3.40 0.59
C MET A 192 21.91 3.52 1.75
N ARG A 193 23.15 3.03 1.59
CA ARG A 193 24.23 3.26 2.58
C ARG A 193 24.56 4.74 2.76
N ARG A 194 24.56 5.54 1.69
CA ARG A 194 24.85 6.98 1.77
C ARG A 194 23.72 7.74 2.45
N ILE A 195 22.46 7.34 2.18
CA ILE A 195 21.27 7.90 2.84
C ILE A 195 21.28 7.56 4.33
N PHE A 196 21.41 6.28 4.68
CA PHE A 196 21.38 5.82 6.07
C PHE A 196 22.47 6.47 6.95
N HIS A 197 23.70 6.59 6.41
CA HIS A 197 24.85 7.19 7.09
C HIS A 197 25.03 8.69 6.81
N GLU A 198 24.07 9.35 6.16
CA GLU A 198 24.06 10.81 5.91
C GLU A 198 25.35 11.36 5.30
N LYS A 199 25.97 10.61 4.39
CA LYS A 199 27.31 10.95 3.86
C LYS A 199 27.35 12.16 2.94
N ARG A 200 26.19 12.59 2.43
CA ARG A 200 26.06 13.70 1.46
C ARG A 200 25.33 14.89 2.04
N LYS A 201 24.20 14.61 2.70
CA LYS A 201 23.36 15.59 3.38
C LYS A 201 22.66 14.92 4.56
N SER A 202 22.04 15.75 5.40
CA SER A 202 21.11 15.28 6.42
C SER A 202 19.86 14.69 5.77
N TYR A 203 19.40 13.55 6.27
CA TYR A 203 18.18 12.89 5.80
C TYR A 203 17.21 12.70 6.96
N GLU A 204 15.92 12.79 6.67
CA GLU A 204 14.89 12.54 7.66
C GLU A 204 15.01 11.12 8.26
N LYS A 205 14.72 11.00 9.56
CA LYS A 205 14.80 9.74 10.32
C LYS A 205 14.04 8.60 9.63
N THR A 206 12.84 8.87 9.13
CA THR A 206 12.00 7.88 8.42
C THR A 206 12.64 7.42 7.11
N CYS A 207 13.25 8.31 6.34
CA CYS A 207 13.99 8.00 5.12
C CYS A 207 15.21 7.12 5.40
N ARG A 208 15.97 7.44 6.45
CA ARG A 208 17.13 6.65 6.87
C ARG A 208 16.74 5.24 7.31
N LEU A 209 15.65 5.12 8.08
CA LEU A 209 15.12 3.83 8.49
C LEU A 209 14.64 3.00 7.29
N ALA A 210 13.93 3.61 6.33
CA ALA A 210 13.53 2.94 5.09
C ALA A 210 14.75 2.46 4.28
N ALA A 211 15.82 3.27 4.21
CA ALA A 211 17.07 2.86 3.57
C ALA A 211 17.74 1.66 4.28
N ALA A 212 17.71 1.63 5.62
CA ALA A 212 18.20 0.49 6.40
C ALA A 212 17.37 -0.78 6.16
N GLU A 213 16.04 -0.66 6.09
CA GLU A 213 15.14 -1.78 5.77
C GLU A 213 15.44 -2.35 4.37
N ILE A 214 15.61 -1.49 3.36
CA ILE A 214 15.99 -1.94 2.01
C ILE A 214 17.30 -2.73 2.04
N LEU A 215 18.29 -2.31 2.84
CA LEU A 215 19.56 -3.03 3.00
C LEU A 215 19.38 -4.38 3.68
N LEU A 216 18.56 -4.47 4.73
CA LEU A 216 18.32 -5.70 5.50
C LEU A 216 17.47 -6.73 4.74
N ASP A 217 16.47 -6.28 3.98
CA ASP A 217 15.48 -7.14 3.35
C ASP A 217 15.98 -7.73 2.02
N ASN A 218 16.97 -7.11 1.37
CA ASN A 218 17.39 -7.45 0.02
C ASN A 218 18.81 -8.05 -0.03
N GLU A 219 18.98 -9.26 0.49
CA GLU A 219 20.28 -9.98 0.50
C GLU A 219 21.43 -9.11 1.10
N PRO A 220 21.39 -8.84 2.41
CA PRO A 220 22.37 -7.95 3.04
C PRO A 220 23.77 -8.55 2.99
N SER A 221 24.80 -7.72 2.86
CA SER A 221 26.17 -8.17 3.13
C SER A 221 26.44 -8.19 4.64
N PRO A 222 27.40 -9.01 5.14
CA PRO A 222 27.76 -8.98 6.55
C PRO A 222 28.19 -7.59 7.04
N MET A 223 28.88 -6.83 6.19
CA MET A 223 29.29 -5.45 6.50
C MET A 223 28.11 -4.49 6.58
N ASP A 224 27.04 -4.68 5.81
CA ASP A 224 25.84 -3.85 5.90
C ASP A 224 25.20 -4.01 7.28
N VAL A 225 25.03 -5.25 7.72
CA VAL A 225 24.46 -5.56 9.04
C VAL A 225 25.35 -5.01 10.16
N ILE A 226 26.67 -5.22 10.09
CA ILE A 226 27.61 -4.70 11.10
C ILE A 226 27.55 -3.17 11.16
N ASN A 227 27.58 -2.47 10.02
CA ASN A 227 27.54 -1.01 9.99
C ASN A 227 26.22 -0.45 10.52
N ILE A 228 25.10 -1.12 10.21
CA ILE A 228 23.77 -0.77 10.75
C ILE A 228 23.74 -0.91 12.27
N LEU A 229 24.27 -2.02 12.80
CA LEU A 229 24.35 -2.23 14.25
C LEU A 229 25.28 -1.20 14.91
N LEU A 230 26.48 -0.97 14.37
CA LEU A 230 27.40 0.01 14.95
C LEU A 230 26.80 1.43 14.94
N ALA A 231 26.09 1.81 13.88
CA ALA A 231 25.40 3.08 13.78
C ALA A 231 24.31 3.25 14.86
N ALA A 232 23.66 2.17 15.32
CA ALA A 232 22.65 2.24 16.39
C ALA A 232 23.17 2.84 17.72
N ASN A 233 24.49 2.95 17.92
CA ASN A 233 25.05 3.62 19.10
C ASN A 233 25.19 5.14 18.93
N GLU A 234 25.20 5.62 17.70
CA GLU A 234 25.36 7.04 17.35
C GLU A 234 24.00 7.69 17.03
N LEU A 235 22.97 6.87 16.80
CA LEU A 235 21.59 7.32 16.59
C LEU A 235 20.91 7.72 17.91
N GLU A 236 19.89 8.57 17.79
CA GLU A 236 18.96 8.91 18.87
C GLU A 236 18.26 7.67 19.45
N THR A 237 17.77 7.79 20.68
CA THR A 237 17.23 6.69 21.49
C THR A 237 16.14 5.91 20.76
N GLU A 238 15.15 6.61 20.22
CA GLU A 238 13.99 5.98 19.58
C GLU A 238 14.36 5.31 18.26
N MET A 239 15.16 5.98 17.42
CA MET A 239 15.63 5.43 16.15
C MET A 239 16.55 4.22 16.35
N ALA A 240 17.45 4.28 17.35
CA ALA A 240 18.30 3.16 17.73
C ALA A 240 17.49 1.97 18.23
N THR A 241 16.50 2.22 19.11
CA THR A 241 15.63 1.18 19.67
C THR A 241 14.84 0.50 18.55
N PHE A 242 14.22 1.29 17.66
CA PHE A 242 13.47 0.78 16.52
C PHE A 242 14.32 -0.13 15.61
N LEU A 243 15.52 0.34 15.25
CA LEU A 243 16.43 -0.40 14.37
C LEU A 243 16.92 -1.71 15.01
N LEU A 244 17.21 -1.71 16.30
CA LEU A 244 17.59 -2.93 17.02
C LEU A 244 16.44 -3.94 17.08
N LEU A 245 15.21 -3.48 17.30
CA LEU A 245 14.03 -4.35 17.30
C LEU A 245 13.76 -4.93 15.90
N LYS A 246 13.96 -4.16 14.83
CA LYS A 246 13.89 -4.65 13.45
C LYS A 246 14.89 -5.77 13.17
N VAL A 247 16.13 -5.61 13.63
CA VAL A 247 17.17 -6.65 13.58
C VAL A 247 16.72 -7.88 14.39
N GLN A 248 16.22 -7.70 15.61
CA GLN A 248 15.76 -8.82 16.43
C GLN A 248 14.60 -9.59 15.77
N ASN A 249 13.66 -8.89 15.13
CA ASN A 249 12.55 -9.52 14.40
C ASN A 249 13.05 -10.30 13.19
N SER A 250 13.99 -9.73 12.44
CA SER A 250 14.66 -10.40 11.31
C SER A 250 15.43 -11.67 11.73
N LEU A 251 15.94 -11.74 12.97
CA LEU A 251 16.55 -12.96 13.53
C LEU A 251 15.52 -14.05 13.87
N ARG A 252 14.36 -13.63 14.37
CA ARG A 252 13.25 -14.53 14.77
C ARG A 252 12.51 -15.08 13.55
N ALA A 253 12.33 -14.28 12.51
CA ALA A 253 11.62 -14.67 11.30
C ALA A 253 12.40 -15.73 10.50
N ASP A 254 11.87 -16.96 10.42
CA ASP A 254 12.57 -18.10 9.83
C ASP A 254 12.95 -17.90 8.35
N HIS A 255 12.11 -17.18 7.60
CA HIS A 255 12.24 -16.95 6.16
C HIS A 255 12.99 -15.66 5.79
N HIS A 256 13.48 -14.90 6.78
CA HIS A 256 14.11 -13.61 6.50
C HIS A 256 15.48 -13.78 5.81
N PRO A 257 15.76 -13.07 4.70
CA PRO A 257 17.04 -13.21 3.96
C PRO A 257 18.27 -12.94 4.83
N ALA A 258 18.20 -11.96 5.73
CA ALA A 258 19.29 -11.59 6.63
C ALA A 258 19.62 -12.65 7.70
N ARG A 259 18.71 -13.58 7.99
CA ARG A 259 18.75 -14.38 9.22
C ARG A 259 20.05 -15.16 9.39
N LYS A 260 20.54 -15.81 8.34
CA LYS A 260 21.75 -16.65 8.40
C LYS A 260 22.98 -15.80 8.71
N ILE A 261 23.15 -14.71 7.96
CA ILE A 261 24.26 -13.76 8.15
C ILE A 261 24.21 -13.15 9.54
N MET A 262 23.02 -12.79 9.99
CA MET A 262 22.82 -12.16 11.29
C MET A 262 23.10 -13.12 12.43
N LYS A 263 22.72 -14.40 12.32
CA LYS A 263 23.10 -15.43 13.32
C LYS A 263 24.61 -15.59 13.45
N ASP A 264 25.36 -15.44 12.37
CA ASP A 264 26.82 -15.52 12.41
C ASP A 264 27.43 -14.27 13.07
N ILE A 265 26.93 -13.07 12.75
CA ILE A 265 27.37 -11.80 13.34
C ILE A 265 27.07 -11.75 14.84
N MET A 266 25.89 -12.22 15.26
CA MET A 266 25.47 -12.24 16.67
C MET A 266 26.29 -13.20 17.55
N ARG A 267 27.25 -13.94 16.99
CA ARG A 267 28.23 -14.71 17.77
C ARG A 267 29.34 -13.82 18.34
N ASP A 268 29.59 -12.64 17.77
CA ASP A 268 30.59 -11.71 18.30
C ASP A 268 30.03 -11.00 19.55
N PRO A 269 30.62 -11.22 20.75
CA PRO A 269 30.12 -10.60 21.98
C PRO A 269 30.29 -9.07 21.99
N ARG A 270 31.14 -8.50 21.15
CA ARG A 270 31.27 -7.05 21.01
C ARG A 270 30.03 -6.41 20.37
N ILE A 271 29.31 -7.19 19.58
CA ILE A 271 28.06 -6.79 18.93
C ILE A 271 26.86 -7.28 19.75
N ASN A 272 26.86 -8.56 20.13
CA ASN A 272 25.79 -9.16 20.91
C ASN A 272 26.11 -9.13 22.41
N ASN A 273 25.83 -7.99 23.04
CA ASN A 273 25.91 -7.83 24.49
C ASN A 273 24.70 -7.06 25.04
N TYR A 274 24.46 -7.22 26.34
CA TYR A 274 23.34 -6.61 27.02
C TYR A 274 23.37 -5.08 26.92
N ASN A 275 24.55 -4.44 27.01
CA ASN A 275 24.68 -2.99 26.95
C ASN A 275 24.25 -2.42 25.59
N PHE A 276 24.56 -3.14 24.52
CA PHE A 276 24.21 -2.73 23.16
C PHE A 276 22.71 -2.90 22.88
N PHE A 277 22.09 -3.96 23.39
CA PHE A 277 20.66 -4.25 23.17
C PHE A 277 19.71 -3.68 24.24
N SER A 278 20.21 -3.14 25.35
CA SER A 278 19.40 -2.52 26.40
C SER A 278 19.17 -1.02 26.13
N LYS A 279 18.38 -0.69 25.11
CA LYS A 279 17.93 0.68 24.88
C LYS A 279 16.64 0.97 25.65
N ALA A 280 16.49 2.20 26.12
CA ALA A 280 15.36 2.64 26.95
C ALA A 280 14.21 3.27 26.15
N GLY A 281 14.25 3.20 24.81
CA GLY A 281 13.22 3.80 23.96
C GLY A 281 11.89 3.05 24.00
N ILE A 282 10.81 3.73 23.61
CA ILE A 282 9.44 3.20 23.58
C ILE A 282 9.02 2.70 22.19
N SER A 283 9.81 2.99 21.15
CA SER A 283 9.65 2.45 19.80
C SER A 283 9.59 0.94 19.81
N SER A 284 8.71 0.40 18.97
CA SER A 284 8.44 -1.03 18.92
C SER A 284 8.38 -1.54 17.50
N SER A 285 8.76 -2.81 17.33
CA SER A 285 8.58 -3.56 16.10
C SER A 285 8.18 -4.96 16.49
N PHE A 286 7.13 -5.48 15.88
CA PHE A 286 6.61 -6.82 16.12
C PHE A 286 6.25 -7.46 14.79
N SER A 287 6.53 -8.76 14.65
CA SER A 287 6.04 -9.56 13.54
C SER A 287 5.72 -10.97 14.04
N GLY A 288 4.55 -11.47 13.66
CA GLY A 288 4.06 -12.78 14.08
C GLY A 288 3.23 -13.47 12.99
N PRO A 289 3.22 -14.82 12.97
CA PRO A 289 2.37 -15.56 12.07
C PRO A 289 0.89 -15.45 12.49
N LEU A 290 0.01 -15.13 11.54
CA LEU A 290 -1.44 -15.25 11.69
C LEU A 290 -1.91 -16.65 11.32
N THR A 291 -1.34 -17.22 10.26
CA THR A 291 -1.72 -18.56 9.78
C THR A 291 -0.50 -19.23 9.17
N VAL A 292 -0.27 -20.49 9.54
CA VAL A 292 0.81 -21.31 9.00
C VAL A 292 0.21 -22.59 8.44
N THR A 293 0.33 -22.77 7.12
CA THR A 293 -0.04 -24.00 6.41
C THR A 293 1.17 -24.54 5.66
N GLN A 294 1.03 -25.67 4.98
CA GLN A 294 2.14 -26.26 4.19
C GLN A 294 2.61 -25.33 3.07
N ASP A 295 1.68 -24.59 2.42
CA ASP A 295 1.97 -23.80 1.22
C ASP A 295 1.80 -22.28 1.42
N LEU A 296 1.18 -21.86 2.53
CA LEU A 296 0.88 -20.46 2.83
C LEU A 296 1.30 -20.10 4.26
N LEU A 297 2.08 -19.03 4.38
CA LEU A 297 2.38 -18.34 5.62
C LEU A 297 1.77 -16.93 5.55
N SER A 298 0.82 -16.65 6.43
CA SER A 298 0.28 -15.31 6.64
C SER A 298 0.93 -14.69 7.87
N THR A 299 1.41 -13.45 7.76
CA THR A 299 2.07 -12.73 8.87
C THR A 299 1.43 -11.37 9.08
N PHE A 300 1.32 -10.97 10.34
CA PHE A 300 1.01 -9.62 10.77
C PHE A 300 2.29 -8.96 11.31
N GLY A 301 2.59 -7.77 10.84
CA GLY A 301 3.64 -6.92 11.40
C GLY A 301 3.09 -5.58 11.85
N LEU A 302 3.72 -5.06 12.90
CA LEU A 302 3.40 -3.77 13.50
C LEU A 302 4.70 -3.08 13.89
N ASP A 303 4.92 -1.91 13.32
CA ASP A 303 6.07 -1.06 13.60
C ASP A 303 5.60 0.30 14.09
N LEU A 304 6.08 0.71 15.27
CA LEU A 304 5.79 2.01 15.86
C LEU A 304 7.10 2.74 16.11
N LEU A 305 7.30 3.82 15.36
CA LEU A 305 8.39 4.75 15.57
C LEU A 305 7.87 5.94 16.38
N PHE A 306 8.45 6.17 17.54
CA PHE A 306 8.18 7.34 18.37
C PHE A 306 9.27 8.39 18.22
N LEU A 307 8.95 9.59 18.67
CA LEU A 307 9.85 10.71 18.87
C LEU A 307 10.29 10.71 20.34
N GLU A 308 11.40 11.36 20.65
CA GLU A 308 11.93 11.43 22.02
C GLU A 308 10.92 12.06 23.02
N GLY A 309 10.04 12.94 22.55
CA GLY A 309 8.93 13.52 23.33
C GLY A 309 7.75 12.56 23.57
N GLY A 310 7.82 11.30 23.13
CA GLY A 310 6.80 10.28 23.35
C GLY A 310 5.63 10.29 22.35
N PHE A 311 5.72 11.11 21.30
CA PHE A 311 4.73 11.14 20.21
C PHE A 311 5.03 10.10 19.14
N LEU A 312 3.97 9.52 18.58
CA LEU A 312 4.07 8.59 17.46
C LEU A 312 4.44 9.36 16.17
N ARG A 313 5.63 9.11 15.62
CA ARG A 313 6.06 9.64 14.31
C ARG A 313 5.42 8.88 13.17
N LYS A 314 5.49 7.55 13.25
CA LYS A 314 5.10 6.65 12.18
C LYS A 314 4.64 5.31 12.74
N SER A 315 3.47 4.86 12.32
CA SER A 315 2.95 3.51 12.57
C SER A 315 2.78 2.80 11.25
N VAL A 316 3.25 1.57 11.15
CA VAL A 316 3.08 0.71 9.97
C VAL A 316 2.49 -0.61 10.43
N SER A 317 1.28 -0.91 9.97
CA SER A 317 0.64 -2.21 10.14
C SER A 317 0.66 -2.94 8.82
N ASP A 318 1.25 -4.13 8.76
CA ASP A 318 1.37 -4.92 7.53
C ASP A 318 0.75 -6.32 7.66
N PHE A 319 0.05 -6.73 6.61
CA PHE A 319 -0.49 -8.06 6.40
C PHE A 319 0.14 -8.62 5.13
N SER A 320 0.99 -9.62 5.31
CA SER A 320 1.76 -10.22 4.23
C SER A 320 1.39 -11.69 4.07
N LEU A 321 1.23 -12.12 2.82
CA LEU A 321 1.01 -13.51 2.44
C LEU A 321 2.26 -14.02 1.71
N LEU A 322 2.85 -15.10 2.21
CA LEU A 322 4.01 -15.74 1.62
C LEU A 322 3.62 -17.15 1.15
N SER A 323 3.78 -17.42 -0.14
CA SER A 323 3.54 -18.74 -0.73
C SER A 323 4.59 -19.03 -1.81
N HIS A 324 5.20 -20.23 -1.75
CA HIS A 324 6.24 -20.68 -2.70
C HIS A 324 7.34 -19.64 -3.00
N GLY A 325 7.77 -18.88 -1.98
CA GLY A 325 8.80 -17.83 -2.13
C GLY A 325 8.33 -16.52 -2.75
N GLN A 326 7.04 -16.39 -3.07
CA GLN A 326 6.41 -15.14 -3.49
C GLN A 326 5.72 -14.49 -2.28
N ARG A 327 6.04 -13.22 -2.03
CA ARG A 327 5.40 -12.39 -1.00
C ARG A 327 4.42 -11.44 -1.69
N LEU A 328 3.17 -11.45 -1.23
CA LEU A 328 2.12 -10.52 -1.59
C LEU A 328 1.83 -9.65 -0.36
N ARG A 329 1.93 -8.32 -0.49
CA ARG A 329 1.41 -7.43 0.55
C ARG A 329 -0.10 -7.30 0.37
N ALA A 330 -0.85 -8.03 1.19
CA ALA A 330 -2.31 -8.04 1.14
C ALA A 330 -2.88 -6.69 1.57
N ALA A 331 -2.40 -6.17 2.70
CA ALA A 331 -2.73 -4.84 3.18
C ALA A 331 -1.54 -4.26 3.95
N GLN A 332 -1.30 -2.96 3.79
CA GLN A 332 -0.39 -2.19 4.63
C GLN A 332 -1.04 -0.84 4.88
N VAL A 333 -1.13 -0.44 6.14
CA VAL A 333 -1.63 0.87 6.55
C VAL A 333 -0.51 1.57 7.29
N THR A 334 -0.13 2.74 6.79
CA THR A 334 0.90 3.58 7.39
C THR A 334 0.25 4.87 7.84
N ILE A 335 0.39 5.19 9.13
CA ILE A 335 -0.05 6.47 9.71
C ILE A 335 1.21 7.26 10.04
N GLU A 336 1.28 8.50 9.59
CA GLU A 336 2.41 9.40 9.83
C GLU A 336 1.91 10.69 10.46
N ALA A 337 2.67 11.19 11.43
CA ALA A 337 2.39 12.46 12.10
C ALA A 337 3.67 13.30 12.20
N GLN A 338 3.52 14.60 11.98
CA GLN A 338 4.60 15.58 11.94
C GLN A 338 4.21 16.84 12.74
N GLY A 339 5.19 17.46 13.39
CA GLY A 339 5.02 18.72 14.11
C GLY A 339 4.19 18.61 15.39
N MET A 340 3.93 17.39 15.91
CA MET A 340 3.21 17.17 17.17
C MET A 340 4.00 17.65 18.39
N GLU A 341 5.32 17.70 18.27
CA GLU A 341 6.27 18.17 19.29
C GLU A 341 6.02 19.66 19.63
N SER A 342 5.61 20.45 18.63
CA SER A 342 5.26 21.87 18.81
C SER A 342 4.09 22.08 19.78
N MET A 343 3.19 21.10 19.95
CA MET A 343 2.01 21.20 20.81
C MET A 343 2.36 21.15 22.32
N LEU A 344 3.52 20.62 22.69
CA LEU A 344 3.98 20.57 24.09
C LEU A 344 4.99 21.66 24.45
N GLY A 345 5.34 22.54 23.51
CA GLY A 345 6.32 23.60 23.73
C GLY A 345 7.75 23.08 23.90
N GLU A 346 8.08 21.94 23.28
CA GLU A 346 9.47 21.51 23.19
C GLU A 346 10.25 22.45 22.26
N ASN A 347 11.37 23.00 22.74
CA ASN A 347 12.19 23.94 21.97
C ASN A 347 12.89 23.20 20.82
N PHE A 348 12.56 23.56 19.58
CA PHE A 348 13.34 23.16 18.42
C PHE A 348 14.78 23.71 18.52
N LEU A 349 15.75 22.97 17.97
CA LEU A 349 17.12 23.45 17.87
C LEU A 349 17.16 24.71 16.98
N GLU A 350 17.90 25.73 17.40
CA GLU A 350 18.02 27.00 16.65
C GLU A 350 18.47 26.76 15.20
N GLY A 351 17.56 26.97 14.23
CA GLY A 351 17.85 26.92 12.80
C GLY A 351 17.03 25.94 11.97
N GLU A 352 16.19 25.09 12.58
CA GLU A 352 15.21 24.26 11.86
C GLU A 352 13.88 25.03 11.69
N GLU A 353 13.33 25.07 10.47
CA GLU A 353 11.96 25.56 10.25
C GLU A 353 11.00 24.62 11.00
N GLU A 354 10.13 25.19 11.85
CA GLU A 354 9.14 24.40 12.57
C GLU A 354 8.26 23.64 11.57
N PRO A 355 8.25 22.29 11.59
CA PRO A 355 7.43 21.54 10.67
C PRO A 355 5.96 21.83 10.94
N GLU A 356 5.20 22.16 9.90
CA GLU A 356 3.76 22.31 10.01
C GLU A 356 3.12 21.04 10.58
N LEU A 357 2.26 21.22 11.58
CA LEU A 357 1.52 20.14 12.22
C LEU A 357 0.68 19.38 11.20
N MET A 358 0.97 18.10 10.96
CA MET A 358 0.32 17.32 9.92
C MET A 358 0.16 15.87 10.36
N ALA A 359 -0.98 15.26 10.05
CA ALA A 359 -1.12 13.81 10.12
C ALA A 359 -1.78 13.28 8.86
N GLY A 360 -1.34 12.11 8.42
CA GLY A 360 -1.87 11.45 7.24
C GLY A 360 -1.79 9.94 7.32
N MET A 361 -2.46 9.31 6.38
CA MET A 361 -2.48 7.87 6.19
C MET A 361 -2.13 7.53 4.75
N SER A 362 -1.25 6.57 4.55
CA SER A 362 -1.03 5.94 3.26
C SER A 362 -1.33 4.45 3.35
N ALA A 363 -1.82 3.87 2.26
CA ALA A 363 -2.24 2.48 2.26
C ALA A 363 -1.78 1.75 1.00
N ILE A 364 -1.37 0.50 1.17
CA ILE A 364 -1.11 -0.46 0.10
C ILE A 364 -2.11 -1.59 0.25
N PHE A 365 -2.80 -1.94 -0.83
CA PHE A 365 -3.65 -3.12 -0.88
C PHE A 365 -3.24 -3.96 -2.09
N PHE A 366 -3.04 -5.27 -1.91
CA PHE A 366 -2.64 -6.18 -2.98
C PHE A 366 -1.50 -5.64 -3.85
N ASP A 367 -0.42 -5.17 -3.20
CA ASP A 367 0.74 -4.49 -3.80
C ASP A 367 0.46 -3.20 -4.59
N VAL A 368 -0.75 -2.64 -4.53
CA VAL A 368 -1.11 -1.34 -5.12
C VAL A 368 -1.13 -0.27 -4.04
N GLN A 369 -0.22 0.69 -4.14
CA GLN A 369 -0.22 1.89 -3.29
C GLN A 369 -1.34 2.81 -3.74
N LEU A 370 -2.14 3.27 -2.78
CA LEU A 370 -3.19 4.26 -2.96
C LEU A 370 -2.67 5.67 -2.71
N ARG A 371 -3.45 6.65 -3.18
CA ARG A 371 -3.22 8.06 -2.86
C ARG A 371 -3.26 8.25 -1.35
N PRO A 372 -2.24 8.86 -0.73
CA PRO A 372 -2.27 9.22 0.68
C PRO A 372 -3.45 10.14 1.00
N ILE A 373 -3.97 10.03 2.22
CA ILE A 373 -5.05 10.86 2.76
C ILE A 373 -4.46 11.68 3.89
N VAL A 374 -4.65 13.00 3.84
CA VAL A 374 -4.24 13.90 4.91
C VAL A 374 -5.41 14.07 5.88
N PHE A 375 -5.21 13.69 7.13
CA PHE A 375 -6.23 13.84 8.17
C PHE A 375 -6.33 15.26 8.68
N PHE A 376 -5.22 15.99 8.75
CA PHE A 376 -5.20 17.43 8.98
C PHE A 376 -3.85 18.01 8.57
N GLN A 377 -3.85 19.30 8.24
CA GLN A 377 -2.63 20.08 8.01
C GLN A 377 -2.78 21.46 8.64
N GLY A 378 -1.84 21.82 9.49
CA GLY A 378 -1.87 23.01 10.33
C GLY A 378 -2.74 22.86 11.58
N TYR A 379 -2.46 23.70 12.56
CA TYR A 379 -3.18 23.73 13.83
C TYR A 379 -4.65 24.10 13.68
N THR A 380 -4.98 24.99 12.74
CA THR A 380 -6.36 25.46 12.50
C THR A 380 -7.28 24.34 12.00
N ASP A 381 -6.80 23.52 11.07
CA ASP A 381 -7.54 22.38 10.53
C ASP A 381 -7.70 21.27 11.59
N LEU A 382 -6.65 21.02 12.38
CA LEU A 382 -6.74 20.09 13.51
C LEU A 382 -7.82 20.52 14.51
N MET A 383 -7.79 21.78 14.96
CA MET A 383 -8.77 22.28 15.94
C MET A 383 -10.19 22.25 15.37
N ALA A 384 -10.37 22.54 14.08
CA ALA A 384 -11.66 22.41 13.42
C ALA A 384 -12.17 20.96 13.48
N LYS A 385 -11.31 19.95 13.22
CA LYS A 385 -11.69 18.53 13.25
C LYS A 385 -11.94 18.01 14.65
N VAL A 386 -11.17 18.45 15.64
CA VAL A 386 -11.40 18.10 17.06
C VAL A 386 -12.74 18.66 17.55
N LEU A 387 -13.10 19.89 17.18
CA LEU A 387 -14.39 20.49 17.55
C LEU A 387 -15.59 19.82 16.85
N LEU A 388 -15.35 19.24 15.68
CA LEU A 388 -16.37 18.58 14.86
C LEU A 388 -16.39 17.06 15.05
N SER A 389 -15.50 16.46 15.86
CA SER A 389 -15.45 15.01 16.01
C SER A 389 -16.70 14.53 16.75
N SER A 390 -17.53 13.75 16.07
CA SER A 390 -18.78 13.20 16.60
C SER A 390 -18.61 11.84 17.29
N GLY A 391 -17.40 11.25 17.26
CA GLY A 391 -17.17 9.85 17.67
C GLY A 391 -17.93 8.84 16.80
N GLU A 392 -18.33 9.23 15.59
CA GLU A 392 -19.00 8.35 14.64
C GLU A 392 -17.99 7.78 13.62
N PRO A 393 -18.05 6.46 13.32
CA PRO A 393 -17.18 5.83 12.34
C PRO A 393 -17.34 6.45 10.96
N THR A 394 -16.24 6.96 10.40
CA THR A 394 -16.18 7.48 9.03
C THR A 394 -15.66 6.41 8.09
N SER A 395 -16.38 6.14 6.99
CA SER A 395 -15.92 5.18 5.96
C SER A 395 -14.72 5.75 5.20
N VAL A 396 -13.61 5.03 5.21
CA VAL A 396 -12.34 5.41 4.58
C VAL A 396 -12.19 4.74 3.22
N VAL A 397 -12.48 3.43 3.15
CA VAL A 397 -12.44 2.65 1.91
C VAL A 397 -13.65 1.73 1.87
N LYS A 398 -14.41 1.76 0.78
CA LYS A 398 -15.55 0.85 0.56
C LYS A 398 -15.67 0.45 -0.90
N GLY A 399 -15.65 -0.82 -1.24
CA GLY A 399 -15.77 -1.22 -2.64
C GLY A 399 -15.63 -2.72 -2.89
N ASN A 400 -15.89 -3.12 -4.12
CA ASN A 400 -15.79 -4.51 -4.56
C ASN A 400 -14.69 -4.64 -5.61
N LEU A 401 -13.78 -5.58 -5.39
CA LEU A 401 -12.60 -5.81 -6.21
C LEU A 401 -12.62 -7.24 -6.76
N LEU A 402 -12.32 -7.41 -8.05
CA LEU A 402 -12.02 -8.72 -8.61
C LEU A 402 -10.54 -9.00 -8.41
N LEU A 403 -10.19 -9.91 -7.50
CA LEU A 403 -8.79 -10.24 -7.17
C LEU A 403 -8.24 -11.37 -8.03
N MET A 404 -9.08 -12.36 -8.35
CA MET A 404 -8.69 -13.52 -9.14
C MET A 404 -9.62 -13.64 -10.34
N ASP A 405 -9.02 -13.82 -11.51
CA ASP A 405 -9.75 -14.07 -12.74
C ASP A 405 -8.91 -14.96 -13.66
N HIS A 406 -9.19 -16.26 -13.61
CA HIS A 406 -8.55 -17.25 -14.44
C HIS A 406 -9.58 -17.90 -15.35
N HIS A 407 -9.24 -17.97 -16.63
CA HIS A 407 -10.04 -18.62 -17.65
C HIS A 407 -9.10 -19.42 -18.53
N GLN A 408 -9.34 -20.72 -18.63
CA GLN A 408 -8.51 -21.62 -19.42
C GLN A 408 -9.37 -22.64 -20.15
N VAL A 409 -9.13 -22.78 -21.44
CA VAL A 409 -9.76 -23.82 -22.26
C VAL A 409 -8.71 -24.90 -22.52
N ILE A 410 -9.00 -26.12 -22.09
CA ILE A 410 -8.10 -27.27 -22.19
C ILE A 410 -8.70 -28.26 -23.20
N PRO A 411 -8.03 -28.51 -24.33
CA PRO A 411 -8.39 -29.61 -25.21
C PRO A 411 -7.95 -30.94 -24.60
N LEU A 412 -8.89 -31.85 -24.38
CA LEU A 412 -8.61 -33.19 -23.89
C LEU A 412 -8.13 -34.11 -25.02
N GLN A 413 -7.42 -35.18 -24.68
CA GLN A 413 -7.00 -36.21 -25.65
C GLN A 413 -8.19 -36.88 -26.36
N SER A 414 -9.39 -36.84 -25.78
CA SER A 414 -10.63 -37.29 -26.40
C SER A 414 -11.14 -36.38 -27.52
N GLY A 415 -10.56 -35.19 -27.70
CA GLY A 415 -11.00 -34.16 -28.63
C GLY A 415 -12.06 -33.20 -28.05
N LEU A 416 -12.55 -33.46 -26.84
CA LEU A 416 -13.48 -32.57 -26.13
C LEU A 416 -12.74 -31.38 -25.50
N GLN A 417 -13.44 -30.26 -25.34
CA GLN A 417 -12.87 -29.08 -24.68
C GLN A 417 -13.48 -28.92 -23.29
N VAL A 418 -12.61 -28.65 -22.30
CA VAL A 418 -13.02 -28.28 -20.95
C VAL A 418 -12.64 -26.83 -20.72
N ALA A 419 -13.62 -26.01 -20.34
CA ALA A 419 -13.40 -24.64 -19.90
C ALA A 419 -13.37 -24.59 -18.37
N ILE A 420 -12.25 -24.16 -17.81
CA ILE A 420 -12.07 -23.92 -16.38
C ILE A 420 -12.11 -22.42 -16.14
N LYS A 421 -12.96 -21.99 -15.21
CA LYS A 421 -13.16 -20.61 -14.80
C LYS A 421 -12.98 -20.55 -13.28
N LEU A 422 -12.12 -19.65 -12.82
CA LEU A 422 -11.93 -19.35 -11.40
C LEU A 422 -12.00 -17.84 -11.21
N GLN A 423 -12.94 -17.40 -10.38
CA GLN A 423 -13.12 -15.99 -10.06
C GLN A 423 -13.08 -15.80 -8.56
N GLY A 424 -12.37 -14.77 -8.10
CA GLY A 424 -12.29 -14.40 -6.70
C GLY A 424 -12.63 -12.92 -6.55
N GLY A 425 -13.72 -12.61 -5.88
CA GLY A 425 -14.15 -11.25 -5.56
C GLY A 425 -13.93 -10.95 -4.08
N LEU A 426 -13.49 -9.74 -3.77
CA LEU A 426 -13.38 -9.20 -2.42
C LEU A 426 -14.28 -7.98 -2.26
N GLY A 427 -15.22 -8.02 -1.33
CA GLY A 427 -15.85 -6.83 -0.77
C GLY A 427 -15.04 -6.32 0.41
N LEU A 428 -14.76 -5.02 0.45
CA LEU A 428 -14.00 -4.37 1.52
C LEU A 428 -14.76 -3.14 2.02
N ASP A 429 -14.88 -3.01 3.34
CA ASP A 429 -15.40 -1.82 4.03
C ASP A 429 -14.52 -1.52 5.25
N ILE A 430 -13.75 -0.45 5.16
CA ILE A 430 -12.87 0.05 6.22
C ILE A 430 -13.46 1.36 6.73
N SER A 431 -13.74 1.41 8.03
CA SER A 431 -14.18 2.60 8.74
C SER A 431 -13.24 2.89 9.90
N ALA A 432 -12.98 4.16 10.16
CA ALA A 432 -12.18 4.62 11.28
C ALA A 432 -12.99 5.57 12.16
N ASP A 433 -12.79 5.47 13.45
CA ASP A 433 -13.33 6.38 14.46
C ASP A 433 -12.20 6.89 15.36
N MET A 434 -12.32 8.15 15.79
CA MET A 434 -11.35 8.79 16.67
C MET A 434 -12.10 9.64 17.70
N ASP A 435 -11.86 9.32 18.97
CA ASP A 435 -12.39 10.04 20.13
C ASP A 435 -11.22 10.60 20.94
N LEU A 436 -11.11 11.93 20.98
CA LEU A 436 -10.09 12.66 21.73
C LEU A 436 -10.73 13.39 22.90
N SER A 437 -10.38 12.99 24.12
CA SER A 437 -10.75 13.69 25.33
C SER A 437 -9.56 14.44 25.91
N ILE A 438 -9.57 15.76 25.77
CA ILE A 438 -8.54 16.64 26.36
C ILE A 438 -8.60 16.58 27.89
N TRP A 439 -9.81 16.46 28.47
CA TRP A 439 -10.02 16.45 29.93
C TRP A 439 -9.53 15.17 30.59
N GLU A 440 -9.82 14.01 29.99
CA GLU A 440 -9.36 12.71 30.48
C GLU A 440 -7.91 12.41 30.04
N GLN A 441 -7.33 13.27 29.20
CA GLN A 441 -6.01 13.10 28.61
C GLN A 441 -5.86 11.72 27.93
N GLU A 442 -6.92 11.33 27.22
CA GLU A 442 -7.07 10.02 26.57
C GLU A 442 -7.45 10.20 25.11
N LEU A 443 -6.79 9.46 24.23
CA LEU A 443 -7.10 9.32 22.81
C LEU A 443 -7.47 7.86 22.55
N LYS A 444 -8.65 7.64 21.97
CA LYS A 444 -9.11 6.33 21.50
C LYS A 444 -9.28 6.39 20.00
N THR A 445 -8.68 5.45 19.29
CA THR A 445 -8.94 5.27 17.86
C THR A 445 -9.38 3.84 17.62
N SER A 446 -10.46 3.63 16.89
CA SER A 446 -10.92 2.31 16.48
C SER A 446 -10.98 2.24 14.97
N ILE A 447 -10.28 1.27 14.39
CA ILE A 447 -10.32 0.97 12.96
C ILE A 447 -11.02 -0.38 12.81
N ASN A 448 -12.14 -0.38 12.08
CA ASN A 448 -12.89 -1.59 11.75
C ASN A 448 -12.74 -1.87 10.25
N ALA A 449 -12.15 -3.02 9.93
CA ALA A 449 -12.01 -3.51 8.57
C ALA A 449 -12.85 -4.77 8.39
N ARG A 450 -13.88 -4.68 7.55
CA ARG A 450 -14.72 -5.80 7.13
C ARG A 450 -14.37 -6.22 5.72
N GLY A 451 -14.11 -7.50 5.55
CA GLY A 451 -13.76 -8.12 4.27
C GLY A 451 -14.63 -9.33 3.99
N SER A 452 -15.17 -9.43 2.77
CA SER A 452 -15.88 -10.62 2.31
C SER A 452 -15.22 -11.15 1.03
N LEU A 453 -14.68 -12.36 1.08
CA LEU A 453 -14.05 -13.04 -0.04
C LEU A 453 -15.00 -14.11 -0.58
N ALA A 454 -15.30 -14.04 -1.87
CA ALA A 454 -16.09 -15.04 -2.58
C ALA A 454 -15.26 -15.62 -3.72
N ILE A 455 -15.07 -16.93 -3.72
CA ILE A 455 -14.36 -17.68 -4.75
C ILE A 455 -15.37 -18.58 -5.47
N ASP A 456 -15.50 -18.41 -6.79
CA ASP A 456 -16.35 -19.21 -7.66
C ASP A 456 -15.46 -19.99 -8.64
N PHE A 457 -15.49 -21.32 -8.52
CA PHE A 457 -14.83 -22.24 -9.41
C PHE A 457 -15.87 -22.95 -10.28
N GLN A 458 -15.63 -22.97 -11.58
CA GLN A 458 -16.51 -23.61 -12.55
C GLN A 458 -15.67 -24.38 -13.58
N ALA A 459 -15.99 -25.65 -13.79
CA ALA A 459 -15.45 -26.46 -14.87
C ALA A 459 -16.59 -26.95 -15.76
N GLU A 460 -16.57 -26.55 -17.02
CA GLU A 460 -17.61 -26.85 -18.02
C GLU A 460 -17.00 -27.72 -19.11
N LEU A 461 -17.60 -28.88 -19.39
CA LEU A 461 -17.35 -29.69 -20.57
C LEU A 461 -18.57 -29.55 -21.48
N ASP A 462 -18.37 -28.96 -22.64
CA ASP A 462 -19.43 -28.71 -23.62
C ASP A 462 -19.18 -29.54 -24.88
N ALA A 463 -20.09 -30.46 -25.17
CA ALA A 463 -20.11 -31.29 -26.35
C ALA A 463 -21.51 -31.24 -26.98
N PRO A 464 -21.66 -31.38 -28.31
CA PRO A 464 -22.96 -31.31 -28.98
C PRO A 464 -24.04 -32.26 -28.42
N PHE A 465 -23.60 -33.32 -27.75
CA PHE A 465 -24.44 -34.38 -27.20
C PHE A 465 -24.42 -34.45 -25.66
N LEU A 466 -23.55 -33.68 -24.99
CA LEU A 466 -23.40 -33.73 -23.53
C LEU A 466 -22.84 -32.41 -23.00
N GLN A 467 -23.55 -31.80 -22.06
CA GLN A 467 -23.06 -30.67 -21.28
C GLN A 467 -22.91 -31.12 -19.83
N ALA A 468 -21.71 -31.00 -19.28
CA ALA A 468 -21.41 -31.33 -17.89
C ALA A 468 -20.71 -30.14 -17.22
N THR A 469 -21.25 -29.71 -16.08
CA THR A 469 -20.71 -28.56 -15.34
C THR A 469 -20.51 -28.92 -13.87
N VAL A 470 -19.30 -28.71 -13.38
CA VAL A 470 -18.97 -28.76 -11.95
C VAL A 470 -18.80 -27.32 -11.47
N ARG A 471 -19.47 -26.97 -10.37
CA ARG A 471 -19.34 -25.66 -9.73
C ARG A 471 -19.06 -25.82 -8.25
N SER A 472 -18.13 -25.03 -7.73
CA SER A 472 -17.84 -24.91 -6.31
C SER A 472 -17.79 -23.43 -5.96
N GLN A 473 -18.45 -23.06 -4.87
CA GLN A 473 -18.42 -21.70 -4.34
C GLN A 473 -17.92 -21.75 -2.91
N THR A 474 -17.07 -20.80 -2.56
CA THR A 474 -16.52 -20.66 -1.21
C THR A 474 -16.64 -19.20 -0.80
N GLU A 475 -17.29 -18.96 0.33
CA GLU A 475 -17.51 -17.61 0.86
C GLU A 475 -16.91 -17.50 2.27
N VAL A 476 -16.14 -16.45 2.49
CA VAL A 476 -15.47 -16.16 3.76
C VAL A 476 -15.72 -14.71 4.12
N GLU A 477 -16.23 -14.46 5.31
CA GLU A 477 -16.37 -13.10 5.86
C GLU A 477 -15.46 -12.94 7.07
N THR A 478 -14.69 -11.86 7.12
CA THR A 478 -13.78 -11.56 8.23
C THR A 478 -13.96 -10.10 8.64
N SER A 479 -13.89 -9.87 9.94
CA SER A 479 -13.87 -8.54 10.55
C SER A 479 -12.67 -8.44 11.48
N ILE A 480 -11.88 -7.40 11.26
CA ILE A 480 -10.70 -7.09 12.04
C ILE A 480 -10.91 -5.73 12.69
N HIS A 481 -10.79 -5.71 14.02
CA HIS A 481 -10.84 -4.50 14.84
C HIS A 481 -9.45 -4.19 15.36
N PHE A 482 -8.98 -2.97 15.10
CA PHE A 482 -7.74 -2.44 15.64
C PHE A 482 -8.06 -1.24 16.53
N ASP A 483 -7.99 -1.45 17.84
CA ASP A 483 -8.22 -0.43 18.85
C ASP A 483 -6.87 0.08 19.38
N THR A 484 -6.69 1.39 19.37
CA THR A 484 -5.57 2.08 20.02
C THR A 484 -6.12 2.93 21.16
N ILE A 485 -5.57 2.74 22.35
CA ILE A 485 -5.88 3.55 23.52
C ILE A 485 -4.58 4.17 24.00
N LEU A 486 -4.53 5.51 23.99
CA LEU A 486 -3.38 6.29 24.39
C LEU A 486 -3.76 7.20 25.55
N ARG A 487 -2.99 7.16 26.63
CA ARG A 487 -3.14 8.03 27.79
C ARG A 487 -1.89 8.86 27.97
N PHE A 488 -2.04 10.17 27.79
CA PHE A 488 -0.94 11.15 27.81
C PHE A 488 -0.90 11.95 29.10
N SER A 489 -1.44 11.41 30.21
CA SER A 489 -1.44 12.05 31.53
C SER A 489 -0.09 12.00 32.26
N GLY A 490 0.86 11.19 31.82
CA GLY A 490 2.19 11.06 32.40
C GLY A 490 3.25 10.70 31.36
N SER A 491 4.53 10.86 31.73
CA SER A 491 5.68 10.43 30.94
C SER A 491 6.33 9.20 31.60
N PRO A 492 6.48 8.06 30.90
CA PRO A 492 6.16 7.83 29.48
C PRO A 492 4.65 7.70 29.24
N VAL A 493 4.23 8.07 28.01
CA VAL A 493 2.85 7.91 27.55
C VAL A 493 2.47 6.42 27.59
N LEU A 494 1.29 6.11 28.12
CA LEU A 494 0.78 4.74 28.14
C LEU A 494 -0.01 4.48 26.87
N MET A 495 0.43 3.49 26.09
CA MET A 495 -0.22 3.08 24.85
C MET A 495 -0.56 1.59 24.89
N CYS A 496 -1.81 1.28 24.59
CA CYS A 496 -2.32 -0.08 24.46
C CYS A 496 -2.89 -0.28 23.06
N LEU A 497 -2.40 -1.32 22.38
CA LEU A 497 -2.86 -1.72 21.06
C LEU A 497 -3.55 -3.07 21.15
N GLN A 498 -4.72 -3.18 20.55
CA GLN A 498 -5.49 -4.41 20.51
C GLN A 498 -5.91 -4.71 19.08
N LEU A 499 -5.41 -5.82 18.55
CA LEU A 499 -5.91 -6.42 17.31
C LEU A 499 -6.88 -7.56 17.70
N LYS A 500 -8.13 -7.44 17.30
CA LYS A 500 -9.18 -8.45 17.54
C LYS A 500 -9.72 -8.91 16.19
N GLU A 501 -9.78 -10.22 16.01
CA GLU A 501 -10.46 -10.85 14.88
C GLU A 501 -11.78 -11.44 15.40
N GLU A 502 -12.91 -11.14 14.76
CA GLU A 502 -14.18 -11.79 15.11
C GLU A 502 -14.30 -13.16 14.45
N GLN A 503 -15.34 -13.92 14.82
CA GLN A 503 -15.57 -15.23 14.22
C GLN A 503 -15.81 -15.11 12.71
N VAL A 504 -15.00 -15.86 11.96
CA VAL A 504 -15.05 -15.94 10.49
C VAL A 504 -16.07 -16.99 10.07
N PRO A 505 -17.28 -16.62 9.58
CA PRO A 505 -18.15 -17.59 8.94
C PRO A 505 -17.51 -18.05 7.61
N TYR A 506 -17.43 -19.37 7.45
CA TYR A 506 -16.95 -20.04 6.24
C TYR A 506 -18.09 -20.87 5.66
N ARG A 507 -18.40 -20.68 4.37
CA ARG A 507 -19.51 -21.37 3.68
C ARG A 507 -19.06 -22.01 2.38
#